data_AF-A0A968MAY7-F1
#
_entry.id   AF-A0A968MAY7-F1
#
_cell.length_a   1.000
_cell.length_b   1.000
_cell.length_c   1.000
_cell.angle_alpha   90.00
_cell.angle_beta   90.00
_cell.angle_gamma   90.00
#
_symmetry.space_group_name_H-M   'P 1'
#
loop_
_entity.id
_entity.type
_entity.pdbx_description
1 polymer ?
#
loop_
_entity_poly.entity_id
_entity_poly.type
_entity_poly.pdbx_seq_one_letter_code
_entity_poly.pdbx_strand_id
1 'polypeptide(L)'
;MVNTAPRPKKPGRNDPCWCGSGRKYKDCHLPIEEAQRTEQRELRRTQETLLPRVLETAREMPALFPAAFELFWNGRYTFDQMSDLDALEERGAERFLTWFAFDYSVDESGTLVERLTRDAAAGTFASTPYEQRLLQQWQAIRLRAYVINTIRKGQGLWVVDIASAERFYIEDQAASKRIKVGEVLVGHLLWIGTAADDTALYGITGAVAHLTSDTAPKLREFLALHHADLQRTTPAATLTDVVQQRSHVLNHFVIALPTSPDPGALDAIIDHTRASLHLDAAADT
;
A
#
# COMPACT_ATOMS: atom_id res chain seq x y z
N MET A 1 28.14 -15.94 -6.32
CA MET A 1 28.72 -15.07 -7.36
C MET A 1 27.57 -14.31 -8.00
N VAL A 2 27.45 -13.00 -7.74
CA VAL A 2 26.40 -12.19 -8.36
C VAL A 2 26.82 -11.97 -9.81
N ASN A 3 26.11 -12.60 -10.75
CA ASN A 3 26.37 -12.44 -12.17
C ASN A 3 25.92 -11.04 -12.60
N THR A 4 26.81 -10.05 -12.48
CA THR A 4 26.62 -8.71 -13.05
C THR A 4 26.89 -8.79 -14.54
N ALA A 5 25.91 -9.26 -15.31
CA ALA A 5 25.89 -9.00 -16.74
C ALA A 5 26.01 -7.47 -16.96
N PRO A 6 26.90 -7.01 -17.84
CA PRO A 6 27.06 -5.59 -18.11
C PRO A 6 25.74 -5.03 -18.62
N ARG A 7 25.23 -3.95 -17.98
CA ARG A 7 24.06 -3.25 -18.49
C ARG A 7 24.36 -2.85 -19.94
N PRO A 8 23.51 -3.17 -20.92
CA PRO A 8 23.73 -2.75 -22.29
C PRO A 8 23.93 -1.23 -22.29
N LYS A 9 25.07 -0.77 -22.84
CA LYS A 9 25.33 0.67 -22.97
C LYS A 9 24.18 1.26 -23.77
N LYS A 10 23.50 2.27 -23.21
CA LYS A 10 22.47 3.00 -23.95
C LYS A 10 23.10 3.48 -25.28
N PRO A 11 22.47 3.23 -26.43
CA PRO A 11 23.02 3.66 -27.71
C PRO A 11 23.28 5.17 -27.67
N GLY A 12 24.40 5.59 -28.27
CA GLY A 12 24.69 6.98 -28.50
C GLY A 12 23.59 7.62 -29.33
N ARG A 13 23.41 8.93 -29.19
CA ARG A 13 22.30 9.67 -29.81
C ARG A 13 22.18 9.46 -31.33
N ASN A 14 23.29 9.26 -32.04
CA ASN A 14 23.33 9.01 -33.49
C ASN A 14 23.47 7.52 -33.87
N ASP A 15 23.58 6.61 -32.91
CA ASP A 15 23.73 5.18 -33.18
C ASP A 15 22.40 4.58 -33.68
N PRO A 16 22.44 3.43 -34.38
CA PRO A 16 21.22 2.68 -34.72
C PRO A 16 20.38 2.40 -33.47
N CYS A 17 19.07 2.60 -33.58
CA CYS A 17 18.16 2.37 -32.48
C CYS A 17 18.06 0.87 -32.13
N TRP A 18 18.00 0.56 -30.84
CA TRP A 18 17.95 -0.81 -30.31
C TRP A 18 16.71 -1.61 -30.75
N CYS A 19 15.66 -0.94 -31.21
CA CYS A 19 14.43 -1.58 -31.69
C CYS A 19 14.54 -2.23 -33.08
N GLY A 20 15.71 -2.17 -33.71
CA GLY A 20 15.93 -2.75 -35.04
C GLY A 20 15.33 -1.97 -36.21
N SER A 21 14.79 -0.76 -35.97
CA SER A 21 14.16 0.04 -37.04
C SER A 21 15.12 0.63 -38.08
N GLY A 22 16.43 0.49 -37.90
CA GLY A 22 17.45 1.10 -38.75
C GLY A 22 17.59 2.63 -38.62
N ARG A 23 16.67 3.30 -37.89
CA ARG A 23 16.73 4.74 -37.61
C ARG A 23 17.77 5.06 -36.54
N LYS A 24 18.27 6.30 -36.54
CA LYS A 24 19.11 6.82 -35.44
C LYS A 24 18.29 6.85 -34.14
N TYR A 25 18.93 6.56 -33.01
CA TYR A 25 18.28 6.51 -31.71
C TYR A 25 17.54 7.81 -31.35
N LYS A 26 18.14 8.97 -31.66
CA LYS A 26 17.51 10.29 -31.48
C LYS A 26 16.21 10.52 -32.25
N ASP A 27 16.06 9.86 -33.39
CA ASP A 27 14.91 9.99 -34.29
C ASP A 27 13.92 8.83 -34.08
N CYS A 28 14.13 8.00 -33.06
CA CYS A 28 13.34 6.82 -32.76
C CYS A 28 12.96 6.76 -31.28
N HIS A 29 13.67 6.02 -30.42
CA HIS A 29 13.24 5.80 -29.03
C HIS A 29 13.65 6.90 -28.05
N LEU A 30 14.63 7.76 -28.37
CA LEU A 30 15.04 8.82 -27.44
C LEU A 30 13.90 9.81 -27.12
N PRO A 31 13.13 10.35 -28.09
CA PRO A 31 12.02 11.26 -27.77
C PRO A 31 10.91 10.58 -26.97
N ILE A 32 10.68 9.28 -27.21
CA ILE A 32 9.70 8.47 -26.46
C ILE A 32 10.15 8.34 -25.00
N GLU A 33 11.41 7.95 -24.76
CA GLU A 33 11.99 7.86 -23.41
C GLU A 33 12.03 9.22 -22.70
N GLU A 34 12.23 10.33 -23.41
CA GLU A 34 12.18 11.69 -22.86
C GLU A 34 10.76 12.11 -22.48
N ALA A 35 9.76 11.80 -23.31
CA ALA A 35 8.35 12.03 -23.02
C ALA A 35 7.90 11.22 -21.80
N GLN A 36 8.21 9.92 -21.74
CA GLN A 36 7.91 9.05 -20.59
C GLN A 36 8.52 9.57 -19.29
N ARG A 37 9.80 9.98 -19.31
CA ARG A 37 10.46 10.56 -18.11
C ARG A 37 9.83 11.87 -17.66
N THR A 38 9.27 12.64 -18.59
CA THR A 38 8.58 13.89 -18.28
C THR A 38 7.21 13.59 -17.68
N GLU A 39 6.43 12.69 -18.30
CA GLU A 39 5.16 12.21 -17.76
C GLU A 39 5.32 11.63 -16.34
N GLN A 40 6.35 10.80 -16.12
CA GLN A 40 6.65 10.23 -14.82
C GLN A 40 6.95 11.30 -13.76
N ARG A 41 7.68 12.37 -14.11
CA ARG A 41 7.95 13.49 -13.19
C ARG A 41 6.68 14.26 -12.84
N GLU A 42 5.83 14.53 -13.83
CA GLU A 42 4.57 15.23 -13.61
C GLU A 42 3.60 14.40 -12.76
N LEU A 43 3.54 13.08 -12.98
CA LEU A 43 2.77 12.18 -12.13
C LEU A 43 3.24 12.29 -10.67
N ARG A 44 4.54 12.15 -10.41
CA ARG A 44 5.08 12.23 -9.04
C ARG A 44 4.76 13.54 -8.35
N ARG A 45 4.97 14.67 -9.03
CA ARG A 45 4.62 16.00 -8.50
C ARG A 45 3.14 16.09 -8.19
N THR A 46 2.29 15.61 -9.10
CA THR A 46 0.84 15.64 -8.90
C THR A 46 0.43 14.79 -7.69
N GLN A 47 1.07 13.63 -7.48
CA GLN A 47 0.82 12.80 -6.30
C GLN A 47 1.22 13.50 -5.00
N GLU A 48 2.40 14.12 -4.98
CA GLU A 48 2.92 14.89 -3.84
C GLU A 48 1.97 16.04 -3.43
N THR A 49 1.28 16.65 -4.39
CA THR A 49 0.31 17.72 -4.13
C THR A 49 -1.12 17.23 -3.87
N LEU A 50 -1.54 16.14 -4.51
CA LEU A 50 -2.90 15.63 -4.40
C LEU A 50 -3.15 14.89 -3.09
N LEU A 51 -2.20 14.07 -2.63
CA LEU A 51 -2.38 13.31 -1.40
C LEU A 51 -2.66 14.20 -0.18
N PRO A 52 -1.90 15.29 0.09
CA PRO A 52 -2.23 16.20 1.18
C PRO A 52 -3.64 16.77 1.07
N ARG A 53 -4.10 17.13 -0.14
CA ARG A 53 -5.46 17.63 -0.35
C ARG A 53 -6.52 16.59 0.00
N VAL A 54 -6.30 15.32 -0.38
CA VAL A 54 -7.18 14.21 0.00
C VAL A 54 -7.25 14.06 1.53
N LEU A 55 -6.09 14.13 2.20
CA LEU A 55 -6.03 14.02 3.67
C LEU A 55 -6.66 15.23 4.37
N GLU A 56 -6.54 16.45 3.83
CA GLU A 56 -7.26 17.61 4.36
C GLU A 56 -8.77 17.44 4.20
N THR A 57 -9.25 16.97 3.05
CA THR A 57 -10.68 16.69 2.87
C THR A 57 -11.16 15.59 3.83
N ALA A 58 -10.33 14.60 4.17
CA ALA A 58 -10.66 13.62 5.20
C ALA A 58 -10.88 14.28 6.57
N ARG A 59 -10.03 15.25 6.95
CA ARG A 59 -10.16 15.99 8.22
C ARG A 59 -11.43 16.83 8.33
N GLU A 60 -12.02 17.18 7.20
CA GLU A 60 -13.30 17.90 7.13
C GLU A 60 -14.52 16.98 7.39
N MET A 61 -14.30 15.71 7.79
CA MET A 61 -15.35 14.72 8.08
C MET A 61 -15.41 14.26 9.56
N PRO A 62 -15.40 15.16 10.56
CA PRO A 62 -15.29 14.77 11.97
C PRO A 62 -16.46 13.94 12.48
N ALA A 63 -17.64 14.01 11.84
CA ALA A 63 -18.81 13.21 12.23
C ALA A 63 -18.61 11.70 12.04
N LEU A 64 -17.72 11.29 11.12
CA LEU A 64 -17.44 9.89 10.83
C LEU A 64 -16.28 9.34 11.67
N PHE A 65 -15.47 10.22 12.27
CA PHE A 65 -14.24 9.84 12.94
C PHE A 65 -14.47 8.90 14.13
N PRO A 66 -15.43 9.11 15.06
CA PRO A 66 -15.57 8.22 16.21
C PRO A 66 -15.77 6.74 15.83
N ALA A 67 -16.65 6.45 14.87
CA ALA A 67 -16.91 5.08 14.43
C ALA A 67 -15.70 4.49 13.67
N ALA A 68 -15.09 5.27 12.78
CA ALA A 68 -13.92 4.84 12.03
C ALA A 68 -12.71 4.60 12.95
N PHE A 69 -12.55 5.43 13.98
CA PHE A 69 -11.46 5.38 14.95
C PHE A 69 -11.58 4.15 15.83
N GLU A 70 -12.78 3.89 16.36
CA GLU A 70 -13.06 2.67 17.13
C GLU A 70 -12.76 1.42 16.30
N LEU A 71 -13.21 1.40 15.04
CA LEU A 71 -12.94 0.29 14.12
C LEU A 71 -11.45 0.10 13.84
N PHE A 72 -10.73 1.18 13.55
CA PHE A 72 -9.32 1.12 13.16
C PHE A 72 -8.39 0.73 14.31
N TRP A 73 -8.65 1.27 15.51
CA TRP A 73 -7.83 1.04 16.70
C TRP A 73 -8.31 -0.13 17.56
N ASN A 74 -9.43 -0.76 17.22
CA ASN A 74 -10.00 -1.90 17.95
C ASN A 74 -10.18 -1.60 19.44
N GLY A 75 -10.68 -0.39 19.77
CA GLY A 75 -10.87 0.07 21.15
C GLY A 75 -9.59 0.30 21.96
N ARG A 76 -8.39 0.18 21.36
CA ARG A 76 -7.10 0.42 22.04
C ARG A 76 -6.92 1.88 22.48
N TYR A 77 -7.46 2.80 21.69
CA TYR A 77 -7.42 4.24 21.94
C TYR A 77 -8.81 4.82 21.76
N THR A 78 -9.08 5.89 22.48
CA THR A 78 -10.30 6.68 22.33
C THR A 78 -10.05 7.91 21.47
N PHE A 79 -11.11 8.45 20.86
CA PHE A 79 -11.00 9.55 19.90
C PHE A 79 -10.37 10.83 20.50
N ASP A 80 -10.56 11.08 21.79
CA ASP A 80 -9.92 12.18 22.53
C ASP A 80 -8.39 12.06 22.61
N GLN A 81 -7.84 10.87 22.39
CA GLN A 81 -6.38 10.64 22.35
C GLN A 81 -5.78 10.86 20.96
N MET A 82 -6.56 11.29 19.97
CA MET A 82 -6.09 11.43 18.58
C MET A 82 -4.89 12.38 18.45
N SER A 83 -4.82 13.45 19.25
CA SER A 83 -3.67 14.37 19.23
C SER A 83 -2.38 13.76 19.76
N ASP A 84 -2.48 12.71 20.58
CA ASP A 84 -1.35 12.06 21.23
C ASP A 84 -0.90 10.80 20.46
N LEU A 85 -1.64 10.41 19.42
CA LEU A 85 -1.39 9.18 18.69
C LEU A 85 0.00 9.11 18.10
N ASP A 86 0.56 10.20 17.56
CA ASP A 86 1.90 10.15 16.97
C ASP A 86 3.00 9.87 18.01
N ALA A 87 2.73 10.13 19.29
CA ALA A 87 3.61 9.78 20.41
C ALA A 87 3.36 8.35 20.93
N LEU A 88 2.09 7.91 20.96
CA LEU A 88 1.69 6.58 21.42
C LEU A 88 1.99 5.47 20.41
N GLU A 89 1.88 5.81 19.13
CA GLU A 89 1.98 4.95 17.97
C GLU A 89 2.79 5.72 16.92
N GLU A 90 3.96 5.22 16.51
CA GLU A 90 4.81 5.94 15.55
C GLU A 90 4.01 6.30 14.29
N ARG A 91 3.75 7.61 14.10
CA ARG A 91 2.89 8.18 13.03
C ARG A 91 1.46 7.60 13.01
N GLY A 92 0.89 7.30 14.17
CA GLY A 92 -0.43 6.69 14.32
C GLY A 92 -1.55 7.54 13.72
N ALA A 93 -1.52 8.86 13.90
CA ALA A 93 -2.57 9.75 13.36
C ALA A 93 -2.56 9.74 11.82
N GLU A 94 -1.36 9.77 11.22
CA GLU A 94 -1.20 9.67 9.77
C GLU A 94 -1.64 8.31 9.22
N ARG A 95 -1.34 7.22 9.94
CA ARG A 95 -1.78 5.87 9.56
C ARG A 95 -3.30 5.77 9.52
N PHE A 96 -3.96 6.29 10.57
CA PHE A 96 -5.42 6.36 10.64
C PHE A 96 -6.02 7.21 9.51
N LEU A 97 -5.53 8.43 9.30
CA LEU A 97 -6.07 9.33 8.27
C LEU A 97 -5.90 8.78 6.85
N THR A 98 -4.77 8.12 6.57
CA THR A 98 -4.55 7.49 5.26
C THR A 98 -5.53 6.33 5.06
N TRP A 99 -5.69 5.45 6.05
CA TRP A 99 -6.69 4.38 6.00
C TRP A 99 -8.12 4.92 5.86
N PHE A 100 -8.48 5.96 6.62
CA PHE A 100 -9.79 6.59 6.53
C PHE A 100 -10.10 7.09 5.10
N ALA A 101 -9.12 7.71 4.44
CA ALA A 101 -9.31 8.22 3.09
C ALA A 101 -9.42 7.11 2.01
N PHE A 102 -8.62 6.05 2.14
CA PHE A 102 -8.47 5.03 1.09
C PHE A 102 -9.30 3.76 1.30
N ASP A 103 -9.77 3.49 2.52
CA ASP A 103 -10.36 2.20 2.88
C ASP A 103 -11.70 2.32 3.60
N TYR A 104 -11.92 3.39 4.38
CA TYR A 104 -13.17 3.56 5.12
C TYR A 104 -14.28 4.09 4.21
N SER A 105 -15.47 3.48 4.28
CA SER A 105 -16.63 3.96 3.53
C SER A 105 -17.18 5.22 4.19
N VAL A 106 -17.09 6.36 3.50
CA VAL A 106 -17.55 7.66 4.01
C VAL A 106 -19.03 7.93 3.71
N ASP A 107 -19.60 7.22 2.74
CA ASP A 107 -21.02 7.22 2.41
C ASP A 107 -21.41 5.91 1.67
N GLU A 108 -22.64 5.81 1.17
CA GLU A 108 -23.15 4.66 0.36
C GLU A 108 -22.34 4.40 -0.91
N SER A 109 -21.48 5.35 -1.23
CA SER A 109 -20.84 5.54 -2.50
C SER A 109 -19.34 5.18 -2.38
N GLY A 110 -18.91 4.72 -1.20
CA GLY A 110 -17.60 4.12 -0.94
C GLY A 110 -16.66 5.04 -0.16
N THR A 111 -15.38 4.90 -0.48
CA THR A 111 -14.25 5.60 0.14
C THR A 111 -14.20 7.09 -0.24
N LEU A 112 -13.41 7.87 0.49
CA LEU A 112 -13.21 9.28 0.15
C LEU A 112 -12.60 9.45 -1.24
N VAL A 113 -11.66 8.58 -1.63
CA VAL A 113 -11.05 8.62 -2.97
C VAL A 113 -12.10 8.39 -4.08
N GLU A 114 -13.02 7.45 -3.89
CA GLU A 114 -14.12 7.20 -4.82
C GLU A 114 -15.07 8.40 -4.90
N ARG A 115 -15.39 9.04 -3.77
CA ARG A 115 -16.14 10.29 -3.74
C ARG A 115 -15.44 11.40 -4.50
N LEU A 116 -14.17 11.67 -4.19
CA LEU A 116 -13.39 12.71 -4.85
C LEU A 116 -13.25 12.47 -6.36
N THR A 117 -13.20 11.21 -6.78
CA THR A 117 -13.21 10.84 -8.20
C THR A 117 -14.51 11.28 -8.88
N ARG A 118 -15.67 11.05 -8.25
CA ARG A 118 -16.97 11.50 -8.77
C ARG A 118 -17.10 13.02 -8.73
N ASP A 119 -16.69 13.65 -7.63
CA ASP A 119 -16.76 15.10 -7.48
C ASP A 119 -15.87 15.82 -8.50
N ALA A 120 -14.70 15.25 -8.82
CA ALA A 120 -13.83 15.75 -9.87
C ALA A 120 -14.50 15.65 -11.25
N ALA A 121 -15.19 14.54 -11.54
CA ALA A 121 -15.96 14.36 -12.77
C ALA A 121 -17.18 15.30 -12.87
N ALA A 122 -17.81 15.62 -11.73
CA ALA A 122 -18.93 16.55 -11.63
C ALA A 122 -18.50 18.03 -11.58
N GLY A 123 -17.19 18.31 -11.44
CA GLY A 123 -16.66 19.67 -11.30
C GLY A 123 -16.85 20.29 -9.92
N THR A 124 -17.29 19.52 -8.93
CA THR A 124 -17.45 19.96 -7.53
C THR A 124 -16.15 19.84 -6.72
N PHE A 125 -15.17 19.08 -7.21
CA PHE A 125 -13.80 19.08 -6.71
C PHE A 125 -12.84 19.65 -7.77
N ALA A 126 -12.32 20.85 -7.51
CA ALA A 126 -11.39 21.52 -8.42
C ALA A 126 -10.13 20.66 -8.59
N SER A 127 -9.91 20.16 -9.81
CA SER A 127 -8.84 19.21 -10.10
C SER A 127 -8.24 19.39 -11.49
N THR A 128 -6.98 19.06 -11.64
CA THR A 128 -6.31 18.99 -12.95
C THR A 128 -6.57 17.64 -13.63
N PRO A 129 -6.35 17.52 -14.96
CA PRO A 129 -6.47 16.23 -15.65
C PRO A 129 -5.55 15.12 -15.08
N TYR A 130 -4.36 15.48 -14.60
CA TYR A 130 -3.47 14.54 -13.94
C TYR A 130 -4.03 14.08 -12.59
N GLU A 131 -4.61 14.98 -11.81
CA GLU A 131 -5.27 14.63 -10.54
C GLU A 131 -6.47 13.71 -10.77
N GLN A 132 -7.29 13.98 -11.79
CA GLN A 132 -8.42 13.12 -12.17
C GLN A 132 -7.95 11.70 -12.54
N ARG A 133 -6.87 11.58 -13.32
CA ARG A 133 -6.28 10.28 -13.66
C ARG A 133 -5.79 9.53 -12.43
N LEU A 134 -5.12 10.23 -11.50
CA LEU A 134 -4.64 9.62 -10.26
C LEU A 134 -5.78 9.18 -9.36
N LEU A 135 -6.79 10.03 -9.15
CA LEU A 135 -8.00 9.69 -8.37
C LEU A 135 -8.66 8.42 -8.93
N GLN A 136 -8.83 8.34 -10.26
CA GLN A 136 -9.37 7.15 -10.91
C GLN A 136 -8.56 5.88 -10.60
N GLN A 137 -7.23 5.96 -10.64
CA GLN A 137 -6.35 4.83 -10.31
C GLN A 137 -6.37 4.49 -8.82
N TRP A 138 -6.52 5.49 -7.95
CA TRP A 138 -6.44 5.33 -6.50
C TRP A 138 -7.65 4.65 -5.89
N GLN A 139 -8.78 4.57 -6.59
CA GLN A 139 -9.98 3.88 -6.11
C GLN A 139 -9.74 2.41 -5.74
N ALA A 140 -8.80 1.74 -6.40
CA ALA A 140 -8.45 0.34 -6.15
C ALA A 140 -7.40 0.14 -5.04
N ILE A 141 -6.90 1.22 -4.44
CA ILE A 141 -5.82 1.17 -3.45
C ILE A 141 -6.43 0.86 -2.08
N ARG A 142 -5.83 -0.12 -1.40
CA ARG A 142 -6.21 -0.55 -0.05
C ARG A 142 -4.96 -0.71 0.80
N LEU A 143 -5.12 -0.63 2.12
CA LEU A 143 -4.09 -0.99 3.08
C LEU A 143 -3.79 -2.50 2.91
N ARG A 144 -2.53 -2.82 2.61
CA ARG A 144 -2.09 -4.19 2.29
C ARG A 144 -0.81 -4.52 3.03
N ALA A 145 -0.51 -5.82 3.12
CA ALA A 145 0.70 -6.33 3.74
C ALA A 145 1.59 -7.02 2.70
N TYR A 146 2.84 -6.60 2.64
CA TYR A 146 3.77 -6.99 1.60
C TYR A 146 5.04 -7.61 2.19
N VAL A 147 5.37 -8.84 1.77
CA VAL A 147 6.64 -9.48 2.14
C VAL A 147 7.73 -9.03 1.19
N ILE A 148 8.87 -8.61 1.73
CA ILE A 148 10.02 -8.17 0.95
C ILE A 148 10.74 -9.40 0.40
N ASN A 149 10.72 -9.55 -0.92
CA ASN A 149 11.26 -10.71 -1.61
C ASN A 149 12.70 -10.46 -2.10
N THR A 150 12.95 -9.33 -2.76
CA THR A 150 14.27 -9.03 -3.34
C THR A 150 14.61 -7.56 -3.18
N ILE A 151 15.86 -7.25 -2.84
CA ILE A 151 16.34 -5.86 -2.66
C ILE A 151 17.34 -5.51 -3.76
N ARG A 152 17.07 -4.42 -4.49
CA ARG A 152 18.04 -3.76 -5.38
C ARG A 152 18.66 -2.60 -4.61
N LYS A 153 19.78 -2.86 -3.93
CA LYS A 153 20.44 -1.89 -3.02
C LYS A 153 20.66 -0.53 -3.69
N GLY A 154 20.15 0.53 -3.06
CA GLY A 154 20.24 1.90 -3.57
C GLY A 154 19.29 2.23 -4.72
N GLN A 155 18.33 1.35 -5.03
CA GLN A 155 17.31 1.57 -6.06
C GLN A 155 15.90 1.34 -5.51
N GLY A 156 15.63 0.16 -4.95
CA GLY A 156 14.28 -0.22 -4.55
C GLY A 156 14.16 -1.68 -4.11
N LEU A 157 12.92 -2.14 -3.97
CA LEU A 157 12.57 -3.45 -3.42
C LEU A 157 11.43 -4.07 -4.23
N TRP A 158 11.56 -5.38 -4.48
CA TRP A 158 10.46 -6.22 -4.93
C TRP A 158 9.75 -6.78 -3.71
N VAL A 159 8.43 -6.57 -3.67
CA VAL A 159 7.57 -7.06 -2.62
C VAL A 159 6.46 -7.94 -3.19
N VAL A 160 5.92 -8.83 -2.37
CA VAL A 160 4.82 -9.73 -2.71
C VAL A 160 3.68 -9.45 -1.75
N ASP A 161 2.49 -9.14 -2.26
CA ASP A 161 1.30 -9.04 -1.42
C ASP A 161 0.98 -10.39 -0.78
N ILE A 162 0.72 -10.38 0.52
CA ILE A 162 0.34 -11.58 1.28
C ILE A 162 -0.99 -12.16 0.78
N ALA A 163 -1.96 -11.30 0.46
CA ALA A 163 -3.31 -11.73 0.11
C ALA A 163 -3.42 -12.21 -1.36
N SER A 164 -2.95 -11.41 -2.32
CA SER A 164 -3.10 -11.73 -3.74
C SER A 164 -1.92 -12.48 -4.37
N ALA A 165 -0.79 -12.60 -3.66
CA ALA A 165 0.49 -13.09 -4.19
C ALA A 165 1.07 -12.28 -5.37
N GLU A 166 0.49 -11.11 -5.67
CA GLU A 166 0.95 -10.21 -6.72
C GLU A 166 2.29 -9.55 -6.34
N ARG A 167 3.11 -9.25 -7.35
CA ARG A 167 4.44 -8.67 -7.20
C ARG A 167 4.45 -7.19 -7.55
N PHE A 168 5.05 -6.38 -6.69
CA PHE A 168 5.20 -4.94 -6.88
C PHE A 168 6.67 -4.54 -6.77
N TYR A 169 7.08 -3.56 -7.56
CA TYR A 169 8.38 -2.91 -7.41
C TYR A 169 8.21 -1.54 -6.77
N ILE A 170 8.75 -1.39 -5.56
CA ILE A 170 8.75 -0.15 -4.81
C ILE A 170 10.07 0.57 -5.09
N GLU A 171 9.98 1.79 -5.62
CA GLU A 171 11.16 2.63 -5.84
C GLU A 171 11.46 3.46 -4.59
N ASP A 172 12.32 2.90 -3.72
CA ASP A 172 12.79 3.59 -2.52
C ASP A 172 14.29 3.31 -2.27
N GLN A 173 15.12 4.31 -2.55
CA GLN A 173 16.57 4.24 -2.37
C GLN A 173 17.00 4.21 -0.90
N ALA A 174 16.23 4.83 0.00
CA ALA A 174 16.56 4.92 1.42
C ALA A 174 16.18 3.64 2.15
N ALA A 175 14.99 3.11 1.88
CA ALA A 175 14.51 1.85 2.43
C ALA A 175 15.36 0.66 1.96
N SER A 176 15.75 0.61 0.66
CA SER A 176 16.59 -0.46 0.10
C SER A 176 17.98 -0.61 0.72
N LYS A 177 18.40 0.31 1.60
CA LYS A 177 19.68 0.26 2.32
C LYS A 177 19.56 -0.29 3.74
N ARG A 178 18.36 -0.33 4.31
CA ARG A 178 18.11 -0.64 5.74
C ARG A 178 17.25 -1.88 5.94
N ILE A 179 16.31 -2.11 5.03
CA ILE A 179 15.38 -3.23 5.03
C ILE A 179 16.09 -4.55 4.71
N LYS A 180 15.56 -5.67 5.22
CA LYS A 180 16.01 -7.04 4.95
C LYS A 180 14.94 -7.85 4.20
N VAL A 181 15.40 -8.85 3.45
CA VAL A 181 14.51 -9.83 2.81
C VAL A 181 13.75 -10.61 3.89
N GLY A 182 12.47 -10.86 3.65
CA GLY A 182 11.56 -11.55 4.57
C GLY A 182 10.78 -10.62 5.50
N GLU A 183 11.24 -9.39 5.75
CA GLU A 183 10.50 -8.38 6.51
C GLU A 183 9.18 -8.01 5.80
N VAL A 184 8.24 -7.45 6.56
CA VAL A 184 6.89 -7.10 6.07
C VAL A 184 6.68 -5.59 6.12
N LEU A 185 6.05 -5.05 5.09
CA LEU A 185 5.55 -3.68 5.05
C LEU A 185 4.03 -3.71 5.04
N VAL A 186 3.39 -2.99 5.97
CA VAL A 186 1.95 -2.76 5.96
C VAL A 186 1.68 -1.30 5.63
N GLY A 187 1.02 -1.05 4.49
CA GLY A 187 0.83 0.31 3.97
C GLY A 187 0.10 0.31 2.62
N HIS A 188 0.00 1.50 2.01
CA HIS A 188 -0.64 1.71 0.72
C HIS A 188 0.41 1.93 -0.37
N LEU A 189 0.27 1.24 -1.51
CA LEU A 189 1.12 1.45 -2.68
C LEU A 189 0.41 2.31 -3.73
N LEU A 190 1.01 3.46 -4.06
CA LEU A 190 0.57 4.31 -5.16
C LEU A 190 1.43 4.02 -6.39
N TRP A 191 0.80 3.85 -7.55
CA TRP A 191 1.52 3.77 -8.82
C TRP A 191 2.16 5.13 -9.14
N ILE A 192 3.46 5.16 -9.45
CA ILE A 192 4.24 6.40 -9.67
C ILE A 192 4.88 6.46 -11.07
N GLY A 193 4.43 5.60 -11.98
CA GLY A 193 4.90 5.51 -13.36
C GLY A 193 5.37 4.11 -13.75
N THR A 194 5.97 4.03 -14.93
CA THR A 194 6.53 2.80 -15.48
C THR A 194 7.98 3.05 -15.87
N ALA A 195 8.87 2.11 -15.52
CA ALA A 195 10.27 2.17 -15.92
C ALA A 195 10.44 1.89 -17.42
N ALA A 196 11.64 2.14 -17.93
CA ALA A 196 11.97 1.90 -19.34
C ALA A 196 11.95 0.42 -19.76
N ASP A 197 11.96 -0.52 -18.80
CA ASP A 197 11.82 -1.96 -19.03
C ASP A 197 10.38 -2.45 -18.78
N ASP A 198 9.40 -1.54 -18.86
CA ASP A 198 7.97 -1.76 -18.60
C ASP A 198 7.62 -2.20 -17.16
N THR A 199 8.58 -2.13 -16.23
CA THR A 199 8.30 -2.39 -14.81
C THR A 199 7.42 -1.28 -14.24
N ALA A 200 6.22 -1.64 -13.76
CA ALA A 200 5.38 -0.72 -13.00
C ALA A 200 6.09 -0.32 -11.68
N LEU A 201 6.16 0.99 -11.43
CA LEU A 201 6.84 1.57 -10.27
C LEU A 201 5.80 2.02 -9.26
N TYR A 202 6.06 1.70 -8.00
CA TYR A 202 5.20 2.09 -6.88
C TYR A 202 5.98 2.87 -5.83
N GLY A 203 5.30 3.80 -5.18
CA GLY A 203 5.74 4.49 -3.98
C GLY A 203 4.84 4.09 -2.82
N ILE A 204 5.39 4.03 -1.61
CA ILE A 204 4.57 3.82 -0.42
C ILE A 204 4.08 5.20 0.06
N THR A 205 2.80 5.28 0.45
CA THR A 205 2.20 6.49 0.99
C THR A 205 1.76 6.32 2.44
N GLY A 206 1.67 7.45 3.16
CA GLY A 206 1.28 7.50 4.56
C GLY A 206 2.32 6.92 5.52
N ALA A 207 1.86 6.55 6.71
CA ALA A 207 2.67 5.84 7.70
C ALA A 207 2.68 4.33 7.42
N VAL A 208 3.87 3.76 7.33
CA VAL A 208 4.10 2.34 7.03
C VAL A 208 4.49 1.63 8.30
N ALA A 209 3.81 0.53 8.63
CA ALA A 209 4.31 -0.37 9.67
C ALA A 209 5.36 -1.31 9.06
N HIS A 210 6.57 -1.28 9.58
CA HIS A 210 7.68 -2.13 9.17
C HIS A 210 7.89 -3.22 10.21
N LEU A 211 7.64 -4.47 9.82
CA LEU A 211 7.62 -5.62 10.71
C LEU A 211 8.79 -6.56 10.42
N THR A 212 9.23 -7.28 11.44
CA THR A 212 10.29 -8.28 11.36
C THR A 212 9.84 -9.52 10.58
N SER A 213 10.80 -10.29 10.05
CA SER A 213 10.52 -11.38 9.11
C SER A 213 9.72 -12.56 9.70
N ASP A 214 9.82 -12.76 11.01
CA ASP A 214 9.06 -13.76 11.77
C ASP A 214 7.56 -13.44 11.86
N THR A 215 7.15 -12.20 11.58
CA THR A 215 5.73 -11.83 11.55
C THR A 215 5.01 -12.33 10.29
N ALA A 216 5.71 -12.57 9.18
CA ALA A 216 5.06 -12.90 7.90
C ALA A 216 4.22 -14.19 7.93
N PRO A 217 4.69 -15.32 8.51
CA PRO A 217 3.87 -16.52 8.64
C PRO A 217 2.65 -16.29 9.54
N LYS A 218 2.81 -15.52 10.62
CA LYS A 218 1.73 -15.26 11.57
C LYS A 218 0.68 -14.30 11.03
N LEU A 219 1.10 -13.31 10.24
CA LEU A 219 0.16 -12.44 9.53
C LEU A 219 -0.65 -13.21 8.47
N ARG A 220 -0.08 -14.25 7.83
CA ARG A 220 -0.83 -15.15 6.94
C ARG A 220 -1.88 -15.94 7.71
N GLU A 221 -1.51 -16.53 8.84
CA GLU A 221 -2.42 -17.26 9.72
C GLU A 221 -3.56 -16.35 10.23
N PHE A 222 -3.21 -15.13 10.68
CA PHE A 222 -4.15 -14.12 11.11
C PHE A 222 -5.16 -13.75 10.02
N LEU A 223 -4.71 -13.49 8.79
CA LEU A 223 -5.59 -13.20 7.67
C LEU A 223 -6.46 -14.40 7.28
N ALA A 224 -5.96 -15.63 7.42
CA ALA A 224 -6.73 -16.84 7.19
C ALA A 224 -7.89 -16.99 8.19
N LEU A 225 -7.72 -16.58 9.45
CA LEU A 225 -8.81 -16.54 10.43
C LEU A 225 -9.89 -15.55 10.01
N HIS A 226 -9.52 -14.33 9.62
CA HIS A 226 -10.49 -13.34 9.14
C HIS A 226 -11.16 -13.75 7.82
N HIS A 227 -10.46 -14.52 6.98
CA HIS A 227 -11.02 -15.11 5.77
C HIS A 227 -12.05 -16.18 6.09
N ALA A 228 -11.75 -17.12 6.98
CA ALA A 228 -12.68 -18.14 7.45
C ALA A 228 -13.94 -17.51 8.06
N ASP A 229 -13.79 -16.45 8.86
CA ASP A 229 -14.92 -15.70 9.39
C ASP A 229 -15.76 -15.06 8.28
N LEU A 230 -15.13 -14.39 7.30
CA LEU A 230 -15.84 -13.79 6.17
C LEU A 230 -16.59 -14.82 5.32
N GLN A 231 -16.05 -16.04 5.21
CA GLN A 231 -16.67 -17.13 4.46
C GLN A 231 -17.98 -17.64 5.07
N ARG A 232 -18.24 -17.39 6.37
CA ARG A 232 -19.53 -17.75 7.00
C ARG A 232 -20.70 -17.00 6.38
N THR A 233 -20.49 -15.74 6.01
CA THR A 233 -21.51 -14.90 5.35
C THR A 233 -21.35 -14.88 3.84
N THR A 234 -20.12 -15.07 3.34
CA THR A 234 -19.78 -14.97 1.92
C THR A 234 -18.89 -16.17 1.51
N PRO A 235 -19.47 -17.36 1.25
CA PRO A 235 -18.68 -18.60 1.06
C PRO A 235 -17.60 -18.55 -0.03
N ALA A 236 -17.82 -17.76 -1.09
CA ALA A 236 -16.88 -17.59 -2.20
C ALA A 236 -15.81 -16.51 -1.95
N ALA A 237 -15.80 -15.87 -0.78
CA ALA A 237 -14.82 -14.84 -0.45
C ALA A 237 -13.39 -15.39 -0.53
N THR A 238 -12.47 -14.52 -0.92
CA THR A 238 -11.03 -14.75 -1.02
C THR A 238 -10.27 -13.93 0.03
N LEU A 239 -8.97 -14.16 0.19
CA LEU A 239 -8.11 -13.30 1.02
C LEU A 239 -8.08 -11.84 0.51
N THR A 240 -8.21 -11.63 -0.80
CA THR A 240 -8.33 -10.29 -1.38
C THR A 240 -9.62 -9.61 -0.92
N ASP A 241 -10.72 -10.35 -0.75
CA ASP A 241 -11.98 -9.80 -0.23
C ASP A 241 -11.86 -9.39 1.24
N VAL A 242 -11.04 -10.09 2.04
CA VAL A 242 -10.71 -9.65 3.41
C VAL A 242 -10.01 -8.31 3.38
N VAL A 243 -9.00 -8.13 2.52
CA VAL A 243 -8.33 -6.83 2.36
C VAL A 243 -9.33 -5.77 1.89
N GLN A 244 -10.19 -6.09 0.93
CA GLN A 244 -11.14 -5.13 0.36
C GLN A 244 -12.20 -4.67 1.38
N GLN A 245 -12.67 -5.55 2.25
CA GLN A 245 -13.78 -5.29 3.16
C GLN A 245 -13.34 -4.99 4.60
N ARG A 246 -12.15 -5.45 4.99
CA ARG A 246 -11.68 -5.48 6.38
C ARG A 246 -10.22 -5.08 6.52
N SER A 247 -9.66 -4.24 5.65
CA SER A 247 -8.24 -3.87 5.70
C SER A 247 -7.74 -3.35 7.07
N HIS A 248 -8.63 -2.79 7.90
CA HIS A 248 -8.31 -2.36 9.28
C HIS A 248 -7.73 -3.48 10.15
N VAL A 249 -8.04 -4.76 9.88
CA VAL A 249 -7.50 -5.89 10.65
C VAL A 249 -5.98 -6.00 10.51
N LEU A 250 -5.40 -5.47 9.43
CA LEU A 250 -3.95 -5.36 9.29
C LEU A 250 -3.35 -4.41 10.33
N ASN A 251 -4.03 -3.30 10.64
CA ASN A 251 -3.61 -2.43 11.74
C ASN A 251 -3.81 -3.12 13.10
N HIS A 252 -4.88 -3.91 13.27
CA HIS A 252 -5.10 -4.70 14.49
C HIS A 252 -3.94 -5.65 14.77
N PHE A 253 -3.42 -6.32 13.73
CA PHE A 253 -2.23 -7.15 13.86
C PHE A 253 -1.01 -6.30 14.27
N VAL A 254 -0.79 -5.15 13.63
CA VAL A 254 0.34 -4.24 13.92
C VAL A 254 0.33 -3.77 15.37
N ILE A 255 -0.80 -3.27 15.88
CA ILE A 255 -0.90 -2.71 17.23
C ILE A 255 -0.89 -3.79 18.33
N ALA A 256 -1.10 -5.05 17.96
CA ALA A 256 -1.01 -6.18 18.88
C ALA A 256 0.43 -6.72 19.01
N LEU A 257 1.35 -6.31 18.14
CA LEU A 257 2.74 -6.73 18.20
C LEU A 257 3.42 -6.21 19.47
N PRO A 258 4.29 -7.02 20.10
CA PRO A 258 4.97 -6.62 21.31
C PRO A 258 6.03 -5.55 20.99
N THR A 259 6.16 -4.55 21.86
CA THR A 259 7.19 -3.49 21.74
C THR A 259 8.59 -3.97 22.12
N SER A 260 8.70 -5.18 22.66
CA SER A 260 9.96 -5.85 23.02
C SER A 260 9.89 -7.33 22.66
N PRO A 261 11.03 -8.03 22.45
CA PRO A 261 11.01 -9.44 22.08
C PRO A 261 10.28 -10.29 23.14
N ASP A 262 9.19 -10.93 22.75
CA ASP A 262 8.38 -11.79 23.61
C ASP A 262 8.13 -13.15 22.92
N PRO A 263 8.82 -14.22 23.36
CA PRO A 263 8.60 -15.57 22.84
C PRO A 263 7.17 -16.04 23.11
N GLY A 264 6.34 -16.09 22.07
CA GLY A 264 4.95 -16.55 22.13
C GLY A 264 3.91 -15.45 21.96
N ALA A 265 4.29 -14.17 21.96
CA ALA A 265 3.34 -13.07 21.71
C ALA A 265 2.64 -13.21 20.36
N LEU A 266 3.36 -13.64 19.32
CA LEU A 266 2.75 -13.86 18.01
C LEU A 266 1.71 -14.99 18.02
N ASP A 267 1.94 -16.06 18.78
CA ASP A 267 0.97 -17.15 18.94
C ASP A 267 -0.25 -16.68 19.74
N ALA A 268 -0.03 -15.88 20.80
CA ALA A 268 -1.09 -15.30 21.59
C ALA A 268 -2.01 -14.37 20.77
N ILE A 269 -1.46 -13.61 19.80
CA ILE A 269 -2.26 -12.82 18.85
C ILE A 269 -3.21 -13.72 18.07
N ILE A 270 -2.70 -14.83 17.52
CA ILE A 270 -3.50 -15.78 16.75
C ILE A 270 -4.60 -16.42 17.61
N ASP A 271 -4.25 -16.90 18.79
CA ASP A 271 -5.19 -17.57 19.69
C ASP A 271 -6.29 -16.60 20.16
N HIS A 272 -5.92 -15.36 20.48
CA HIS A 272 -6.88 -14.31 20.82
C HIS A 272 -7.82 -14.00 19.65
N THR A 273 -7.30 -13.83 18.42
CA THR A 273 -8.12 -13.59 17.22
C THR A 273 -9.03 -14.77 16.92
N ARG A 274 -8.55 -16.00 17.07
CA ARG A 274 -9.39 -17.20 16.89
C ARG A 274 -10.56 -17.21 17.86
N ALA A 275 -10.30 -16.90 19.13
CA ALA A 275 -11.31 -16.82 20.17
C ALA A 275 -12.31 -15.68 19.93
N SER A 276 -11.85 -14.49 19.56
CA SER A 276 -12.71 -13.32 19.32
C SER A 276 -13.62 -13.49 18.10
N LEU A 277 -13.15 -14.22 17.07
CA LEU A 277 -13.94 -14.59 15.91
C LEU A 277 -14.79 -15.85 16.13
N HIS A 278 -14.79 -16.43 17.33
CA HIS A 278 -15.52 -17.67 17.64
C HIS A 278 -15.24 -18.80 16.62
N LEU A 279 -13.98 -18.96 16.20
CA LEU A 279 -13.55 -20.04 15.32
C LEU A 279 -13.15 -21.24 16.18
N ASP A 280 -13.83 -22.38 16.01
CA ASP A 280 -13.48 -23.61 16.72
C ASP A 280 -12.07 -24.07 16.33
N ALA A 281 -11.30 -24.58 17.29
CA ALA A 281 -9.94 -25.08 17.05
C ALA A 281 -9.87 -26.36 16.19
N ALA A 282 -11.00 -26.86 15.68
CA ALA A 282 -11.16 -28.25 15.23
C ALA A 282 -11.84 -28.39 13.85
N ALA A 283 -11.45 -27.58 12.86
CA ALA A 283 -11.97 -27.70 11.49
C ALA A 283 -10.95 -28.18 10.43
N ASP A 284 -9.69 -28.47 10.80
CA ASP A 284 -8.70 -29.02 9.86
C ASP A 284 -8.02 -30.27 10.46
N THR A 285 -8.65 -31.43 10.23
CA THR A 285 -8.02 -32.76 10.16
C THR A 285 -8.44 -33.44 8.89
#